data_AF-F3Y7Y2-F1
#
_entry.id   AF-F3Y7Y2-F1
#
_cell.length_a   1.000
_cell.length_b   1.000
_cell.length_c   1.000
_cell.angle_alpha   90.00
_cell.angle_beta   90.00
_cell.angle_gamma   90.00
#
_symmetry.space_group_name_H-M   'P 1'
#
loop_
_entity.id
_entity.type
_entity.pdbx_description
1 polymer ?
#
loop_
_entity_poly.entity_id
_entity_poly.type
_entity_poly.pdbx_seq_one_letter_code
_entity_poly.pdbx_strand_id
1 'polypeptide(L)'
;MEKVLTAEEVMALIPNRYPICYIDYVDELTPNKKIIATKNVTINEEFFQGHFPGNPTMPGVLILESLAQAGSILILKTEQFNGKTAYIGGIDKAKFRQKVVPGDVLKLHFEIIKQRETIGTAQAAAYVEGKKVCECQFTFIIGQETR
;
A
#
# COMPACT_ATOMS: atom_id res chain seq x y z
N MET A 1 -17.96 10.07 -1.26
CA MET A 1 -17.29 9.97 0.05
C MET A 1 -16.18 11.00 0.08
N GLU A 2 -16.01 11.67 1.20
CA GLU A 2 -14.89 12.57 1.44
C GLU A 2 -13.60 11.74 1.57
N LYS A 3 -12.54 12.17 0.89
CA LYS A 3 -11.23 11.50 0.91
C LYS A 3 -10.41 12.11 2.04
N VAL A 4 -9.75 11.29 2.86
CA VAL A 4 -8.89 11.78 3.95
C VAL A 4 -7.58 12.35 3.41
N LEU A 5 -7.04 11.75 2.35
CA LEU A 5 -5.91 12.29 1.59
C LEU A 5 -6.15 12.08 0.10
N THR A 6 -5.82 13.08 -0.69
CA THR A 6 -5.79 13.07 -2.16
C THR A 6 -4.47 12.49 -2.69
N ALA A 7 -4.42 12.21 -4.00
CA ALA A 7 -3.19 11.75 -4.66
C ALA A 7 -2.03 12.74 -4.48
N GLU A 8 -2.30 14.04 -4.59
CA GLU A 8 -1.28 15.09 -4.44
C GLU A 8 -0.69 15.10 -3.03
N GLU A 9 -1.54 14.99 -2.00
CA GLU A 9 -1.11 14.91 -0.60
C GLU A 9 -0.34 13.63 -0.31
N VAL A 10 -0.75 12.50 -0.90
CA VAL A 10 -0.01 11.24 -0.82
C VAL A 10 1.38 11.39 -1.43
N MET A 11 1.49 11.98 -2.63
CA MET A 11 2.78 12.20 -3.30
C MET A 11 3.68 13.16 -2.52
N ALA A 12 3.12 14.10 -1.76
CA ALA A 12 3.88 14.96 -0.86
C ALA A 12 4.42 14.21 0.38
N LEU A 13 3.75 13.13 0.80
CA LEU A 13 4.11 12.34 1.99
C LEU A 13 5.10 11.20 1.71
N ILE A 14 4.96 10.51 0.57
CA ILE A 14 5.83 9.37 0.21
C ILE A 14 6.68 9.68 -1.03
N PRO A 15 7.90 9.12 -1.13
CA PRO A 15 8.81 9.40 -2.23
C PRO A 15 8.45 8.69 -3.54
N ASN A 16 7.51 7.73 -3.50
CA ASN A 16 7.10 6.94 -4.67
C ASN A 16 6.61 7.83 -5.82
N ARG A 17 7.11 7.58 -7.03
CA ARG A 17 6.71 8.26 -8.28
C ARG A 17 6.47 7.24 -9.38
N TYR A 18 5.90 7.69 -10.50
CA TYR A 18 5.75 6.84 -11.68
C TYR A 18 7.07 6.13 -12.03
N PRO A 19 7.06 4.82 -12.34
CA PRO A 19 5.86 3.96 -12.48
C PRO A 19 5.43 3.20 -11.22
N ILE A 20 5.99 3.50 -10.04
CA ILE A 20 5.79 2.74 -8.80
C ILE A 20 5.06 3.54 -7.70
N CYS A 21 4.14 4.43 -8.07
CA CYS A 21 3.23 5.11 -7.15
C CYS A 21 1.81 4.59 -7.39
N TYR A 22 1.24 3.89 -6.41
CA TYR A 22 0.03 3.11 -6.62
C TYR A 22 -1.18 3.57 -5.78
N ILE A 23 -1.02 4.58 -4.94
CA ILE A 23 -2.10 5.06 -4.08
C ILE A 23 -2.78 6.27 -4.73
N ASP A 24 -4.05 6.12 -5.07
CA ASP A 24 -4.84 7.21 -5.68
C ASP A 24 -5.42 8.15 -4.61
N TYR A 25 -5.80 7.60 -3.46
CA TYR A 25 -6.30 8.36 -2.31
C TYR A 25 -6.40 7.49 -1.06
N VAL A 26 -6.59 8.14 0.09
CA VAL A 26 -6.84 7.47 1.38
C VAL A 26 -8.30 7.63 1.78
N ASP A 27 -8.96 6.50 2.06
CA ASP A 27 -10.34 6.43 2.51
C ASP A 27 -10.46 6.70 4.02
N GLU A 28 -9.60 6.05 4.81
CA GLU A 28 -9.59 6.13 6.27
C GLU A 28 -8.15 6.15 6.78
N LEU A 29 -7.90 6.97 7.81
CA LEU A 29 -6.60 7.02 8.47
C LEU A 29 -6.76 7.23 9.97
N THR A 30 -6.20 6.31 10.75
CA THR A 30 -5.99 6.49 12.19
C THR A 30 -4.49 6.41 12.45
N PRO A 31 -3.79 7.55 12.68
CA PRO A 31 -2.35 7.59 12.84
C PRO A 31 -1.85 6.53 13.85
N ASN A 32 -0.72 5.90 13.52
CA ASN A 32 -0.09 4.83 14.30
C ASN A 32 -0.98 3.60 14.61
N LYS A 33 -2.11 3.43 13.90
CA LYS A 33 -3.00 2.28 14.11
C LYS A 33 -3.37 1.59 12.80
N LYS A 34 -4.12 2.25 11.92
CA LYS A 34 -4.63 1.63 10.69
C LYS A 34 -4.89 2.64 9.58
N ILE A 35 -4.86 2.15 8.35
CA ILE A 35 -5.19 2.89 7.13
C ILE A 35 -6.02 2.00 6.19
N ILE A 36 -6.94 2.63 5.47
CA ILE A 36 -7.56 2.08 4.26
C ILE A 36 -7.26 3.05 3.13
N ALA A 37 -6.52 2.59 2.13
CA ALA A 37 -6.19 3.35 0.93
C ALA A 37 -6.79 2.70 -0.31
N THR A 38 -6.94 3.47 -1.38
CA THR A 38 -7.46 2.96 -2.65
C THR A 38 -6.40 3.02 -3.74
N LYS A 39 -6.33 1.93 -4.50
CA LYS A 39 -5.72 1.86 -5.83
C LYS A 39 -6.78 1.45 -6.85
N ASN A 40 -6.97 2.25 -7.88
CA ASN A 40 -7.70 1.85 -9.07
C ASN A 40 -6.76 1.04 -9.98
N VAL A 41 -7.31 0.00 -10.58
CA VAL A 41 -6.58 -0.87 -11.50
C VAL A 41 -7.11 -0.61 -12.91
N THR A 42 -6.25 -0.17 -13.82
CA THR A 42 -6.65 0.18 -15.18
C THR A 42 -5.77 -0.49 -16.21
N ILE A 43 -6.35 -0.82 -17.38
CA ILE A 43 -5.61 -1.44 -18.49
C ILE A 43 -4.48 -0.54 -19.00
N ASN A 44 -4.54 0.77 -18.71
CA ASN A 44 -3.54 1.76 -19.09
C ASN A 44 -2.32 1.83 -18.15
N GLU A 45 -2.06 0.77 -17.36
CA GLU A 45 -0.85 0.67 -16.54
C GLU A 45 0.23 -0.17 -17.26
N GLU A 46 1.49 0.29 -17.21
CA GLU A 46 2.58 -0.27 -18.02
C GLU A 46 2.81 -1.77 -17.81
N PHE A 47 2.62 -2.28 -16.60
CA PHE A 47 2.87 -3.69 -16.28
C PHE A 47 1.87 -4.65 -16.97
N PHE A 48 0.70 -4.18 -17.42
CA PHE A 48 -0.24 -5.02 -18.15
C PHE A 48 0.22 -5.36 -19.57
N GLN A 49 1.18 -4.62 -20.14
CA GLN A 49 1.79 -4.98 -21.42
C GLN A 49 2.51 -6.33 -21.35
N GLY A 50 3.09 -6.65 -20.18
CA GLY A 50 3.86 -7.87 -19.95
C GLY A 50 3.15 -8.93 -19.09
N HIS A 51 2.11 -8.56 -18.34
CA HIS A 51 1.52 -9.46 -17.33
C HIS A 51 -0.01 -9.56 -17.45
N PHE A 52 -0.56 -10.34 -18.39
CA PHE A 52 0.10 -11.02 -19.51
C PHE A 52 -0.61 -10.63 -20.81
N PRO A 53 0.06 -10.68 -21.97
CA PRO A 53 -0.60 -10.54 -23.26
C PRO A 53 -1.82 -11.49 -23.37
N GLY A 54 -3.01 -10.93 -23.63
CA GLY A 54 -4.27 -11.68 -23.71
C GLY A 54 -4.91 -12.10 -22.37
N ASN A 55 -4.26 -11.86 -21.24
CA ASN A 55 -4.78 -12.15 -19.89
C ASN A 55 -4.22 -11.12 -18.89
N PRO A 56 -4.63 -9.84 -18.97
CA PRO A 56 -4.11 -8.79 -18.09
C PRO A 56 -4.44 -9.12 -16.63
N THR A 57 -3.41 -9.25 -15.81
CA THR A 57 -3.51 -9.58 -14.38
C THR A 57 -2.53 -8.69 -13.62
N MET A 58 -2.95 -8.00 -12.58
CA MET A 58 -2.00 -7.21 -11.79
C MET A 58 -1.01 -8.17 -11.10
N PRO A 59 0.32 -7.98 -11.22
CA PRO A 59 1.29 -8.82 -10.55
C PRO A 59 1.07 -8.81 -9.03
N GLY A 60 1.03 -9.98 -8.39
CA GLY A 60 0.77 -10.09 -6.95
C GLY A 60 1.75 -9.28 -6.10
N VAL A 61 3.01 -9.21 -6.51
CA VAL A 61 4.04 -8.39 -5.84
C VAL A 61 3.73 -6.89 -5.87
N LEU A 62 3.01 -6.39 -6.89
CA LEU A 62 2.59 -4.99 -6.93
C LEU A 62 1.40 -4.72 -6.01
N ILE A 63 0.59 -5.74 -5.69
CA ILE A 63 -0.43 -5.63 -4.64
C ILE A 63 0.26 -5.50 -3.27
N LEU A 64 1.30 -6.29 -3.01
CA LEU A 64 2.11 -6.17 -1.79
C LEU A 64 2.79 -4.80 -1.69
N GLU A 65 3.37 -4.31 -2.78
CA GLU A 65 3.96 -2.96 -2.84
C GLU A 65 2.91 -1.88 -2.55
N SER A 66 1.71 -2.00 -3.12
CA SER A 66 0.61 -1.06 -2.86
C SER A 66 0.21 -1.07 -1.36
N LEU A 67 0.13 -2.26 -0.74
CA LEU A 67 -0.11 -2.38 0.71
C LEU A 67 1.02 -1.74 1.53
N ALA A 68 2.27 -1.91 1.10
CA ALA A 68 3.41 -1.30 1.77
C ALA A 68 3.39 0.23 1.66
N GLN A 69 3.02 0.80 0.52
CA GLN A 69 2.84 2.25 0.35
C GLN A 69 1.74 2.80 1.26
N ALA A 70 0.62 2.09 1.39
CA ALA A 70 -0.40 2.44 2.37
C ALA A 70 0.18 2.44 3.80
N GLY A 71 0.95 1.41 4.16
CA GLY A 71 1.68 1.36 5.43
C GLY A 71 2.64 2.54 5.64
N SER A 72 3.41 2.92 4.61
CA SER A 72 4.31 4.08 4.65
C SER A 72 3.54 5.37 4.93
N ILE A 73 2.40 5.60 4.27
CA ILE A 73 1.55 6.77 4.54
C ILE A 73 1.10 6.79 6.01
N LEU A 74 0.63 5.65 6.53
CA LEU A 74 0.22 5.52 7.93
C LEU A 74 1.35 5.86 8.91
N ILE A 75 2.54 5.32 8.67
CA ILE A 75 3.71 5.50 9.52
C ILE A 75 4.18 6.96 9.46
N LEU A 76 4.40 7.50 8.26
CA LEU A 76 4.98 8.83 8.06
C LEU A 76 4.01 9.97 8.41
N LYS A 77 2.70 9.71 8.46
CA LYS A 77 1.73 10.68 8.99
C LYS A 77 1.74 10.77 10.52
N THR A 78 2.41 9.84 11.20
CA THR A 78 2.63 9.94 12.65
C THR A 78 3.70 11.00 12.92
N GLU A 79 3.43 11.97 13.80
CA GLU A 79 4.27 13.15 14.05
C GLU A 79 5.75 12.80 14.28
N GLN A 80 6.03 11.75 15.04
CA GLN A 80 7.39 11.27 15.34
C GLN A 80 8.20 10.79 14.11
N PHE A 81 7.51 10.40 13.04
CA PHE A 81 8.12 9.79 11.84
C PHE A 81 7.92 10.62 10.58
N ASN A 82 7.33 11.81 10.70
CA ASN A 82 7.22 12.75 9.59
C ASN A 82 8.61 13.09 9.05
N GLY A 83 8.75 13.15 7.72
CA GLY A 83 10.02 13.42 7.03
C GLY A 83 11.02 12.27 7.00
N LYS A 84 10.66 11.08 7.53
CA LYS A 84 11.51 9.88 7.49
C LYS A 84 11.16 8.99 6.30
N THR A 85 11.93 7.92 6.14
CA THR A 85 11.64 6.86 5.17
C THR A 85 11.20 5.58 5.88
N ALA A 86 10.14 4.94 5.41
CA ALA A 86 9.73 3.61 5.84
C ALA A 86 10.26 2.56 4.85
N TYR A 87 10.83 1.47 5.38
CA TYR A 87 11.39 0.35 4.63
C TYR A 87 10.67 -0.94 5.00
N ILE A 88 10.49 -1.83 4.01
CA ILE A 88 10.05 -3.21 4.26
C ILE A 88 11.25 -4.02 4.74
N GLY A 89 11.23 -4.45 6.00
CA GLY A 89 12.22 -5.35 6.58
C GLY A 89 11.94 -6.83 6.31
N GLY A 90 10.67 -7.18 6.00
CA GLY A 90 10.29 -8.54 5.64
C GLY A 90 8.80 -8.68 5.34
N ILE A 91 8.46 -9.74 4.63
CA ILE A 91 7.08 -10.13 4.31
C ILE A 91 6.91 -11.59 4.69
N ASP A 92 5.91 -11.89 5.52
CA ASP A 92 5.56 -13.25 5.93
C ASP A 92 4.10 -13.56 5.58
N LYS A 93 3.78 -14.85 5.42
CA LYS A 93 2.43 -15.38 5.19
C LYS A 93 1.66 -14.72 4.04
N ALA A 94 2.38 -14.27 3.00
CA ALA A 94 1.74 -13.71 1.82
C ALA A 94 0.89 -14.77 1.11
N LYS A 95 -0.40 -14.46 0.88
CA LYS A 95 -1.33 -15.32 0.13
C LYS A 95 -2.08 -14.50 -0.90
N PHE A 96 -2.15 -15.03 -2.12
CA PHE A 96 -2.94 -14.47 -3.22
C PHE A 96 -4.12 -15.41 -3.49
N ARG A 97 -5.33 -14.88 -3.35
CA ARG A 97 -6.57 -15.67 -3.34
C ARG A 97 -7.33 -15.60 -4.65
N GLN A 98 -7.27 -14.45 -5.33
CA GLN A 98 -7.97 -14.17 -6.58
C GLN A 98 -7.11 -13.26 -7.46
N LYS A 99 -7.30 -13.36 -8.79
CA LYS A 99 -6.66 -12.42 -9.72
C LYS A 99 -7.27 -11.03 -9.53
N VAL A 100 -6.44 -10.02 -9.65
CA VAL A 100 -6.85 -8.62 -9.76
C VAL A 100 -6.65 -8.21 -11.21
N VAL A 101 -7.65 -7.58 -11.81
CA VAL A 101 -7.70 -7.30 -13.24
C VAL A 101 -8.07 -5.83 -13.50
N PRO A 102 -7.87 -5.30 -14.72
CA PRO A 102 -8.34 -3.97 -15.09
C PRO A 102 -9.83 -3.77 -14.79
N GLY A 103 -10.18 -2.63 -14.19
CA GLY A 103 -11.53 -2.30 -13.74
C GLY A 103 -11.74 -2.53 -12.23
N ASP A 104 -10.89 -3.34 -11.58
CA ASP A 104 -10.97 -3.54 -10.14
C ASP A 104 -10.59 -2.28 -9.35
N VAL A 105 -11.22 -2.11 -8.19
CA VAL A 105 -10.83 -1.11 -7.19
C VAL A 105 -10.29 -1.86 -5.98
N LEU A 106 -8.98 -1.74 -5.75
CA LEU A 106 -8.32 -2.33 -4.60
C LEU A 106 -8.48 -1.43 -3.37
N LYS A 107 -9.12 -1.97 -2.34
CA LYS A 107 -9.07 -1.43 -0.98
C LYS A 107 -7.92 -2.06 -0.22
N LEU A 108 -6.96 -1.23 0.18
CA LEU A 108 -5.69 -1.62 0.78
C LEU A 108 -5.76 -1.35 2.28
N HIS A 109 -5.93 -2.42 3.06
CA HIS A 109 -5.99 -2.34 4.50
C HIS A 109 -4.61 -2.63 5.08
N PHE A 110 -4.14 -1.78 5.98
CA PHE A 110 -2.90 -1.98 6.71
C PHE A 110 -3.08 -1.56 8.17
N GLU A 111 -2.74 -2.45 9.11
CA GLU A 111 -2.91 -2.25 10.54
C GLU A 111 -1.62 -2.64 11.29
N ILE A 112 -1.08 -1.70 12.08
CA ILE A 112 0.10 -1.94 12.91
C ILE A 112 -0.32 -2.81 14.09
N ILE A 113 0.31 -3.98 14.22
CA ILE A 113 0.05 -4.93 15.32
C ILE A 113 0.94 -4.61 16.51
N LYS A 114 2.21 -4.31 16.24
CA LYS A 114 3.19 -4.00 17.27
C LYS A 114 4.26 -3.10 16.70
N GLN A 115 4.66 -2.10 17.48
CA GLN A 115 5.79 -1.25 17.15
C GLN A 115 6.68 -1.05 18.38
N ARG A 116 8.00 -1.08 18.17
CA ARG A 116 9.02 -0.74 19.15
C ARG A 116 9.99 0.22 18.48
N GLU A 117 9.96 1.48 18.90
CA GLU A 117 10.77 2.55 18.33
C GLU A 117 10.60 2.62 16.80
N THR A 118 11.64 2.25 16.06
CA THR A 118 11.71 2.30 14.60
C THR A 118 11.37 0.99 13.91
N ILE A 119 11.06 -0.09 14.64
CA ILE A 119 10.76 -1.40 14.05
C ILE A 119 9.37 -1.85 14.48
N GLY A 120 8.59 -2.35 13.53
CA GLY A 120 7.26 -2.87 13.84
C GLY A 120 6.79 -3.97 12.90
N THR A 121 5.65 -4.55 13.25
CA THR A 121 4.93 -5.52 12.44
C THR A 121 3.51 -5.06 12.19
N ALA A 122 3.00 -5.41 11.02
CA ALA A 122 1.66 -5.05 10.59
C ALA A 122 0.96 -6.23 9.90
N GLN A 123 -0.36 -6.28 10.01
CA GLN A 123 -1.20 -7.11 9.16
C GLN A 123 -1.71 -6.26 8.01
N ALA A 124 -1.69 -6.82 6.81
CA ALA A 124 -2.15 -6.14 5.62
C ALA A 124 -3.02 -7.08 4.76
N ALA A 125 -4.03 -6.51 4.13
CA ALA A 125 -4.91 -7.24 3.23
C ALA A 125 -5.47 -6.31 2.15
N ALA A 126 -5.58 -6.83 0.93
CA ALA A 126 -6.23 -6.14 -0.17
C ALA A 126 -7.59 -6.78 -0.48
N TYR A 127 -8.58 -5.95 -0.81
CA TYR A 127 -9.93 -6.37 -1.13
C TYR A 127 -10.40 -5.77 -2.45
N VAL A 128 -11.21 -6.54 -3.19
CA VAL A 128 -11.98 -6.08 -4.35
C VAL A 128 -13.44 -6.44 -4.08
N GLU A 129 -14.35 -5.46 -4.13
CA GLU A 129 -15.78 -5.66 -3.82
C GLU A 129 -16.03 -6.39 -2.47
N GLY A 130 -15.22 -6.07 -1.45
CA GLY A 130 -15.29 -6.70 -0.12
C GLY A 130 -14.71 -8.12 -0.04
N LYS A 131 -14.27 -8.72 -1.15
CA LYS A 131 -13.60 -10.03 -1.17
C LYS A 131 -12.10 -9.86 -1.01
N LYS A 132 -11.51 -10.61 -0.08
CA LYS A 132 -10.07 -10.59 0.17
C LYS A 132 -9.30 -11.25 -0.99
N VAL A 133 -8.49 -10.47 -1.70
CA VAL A 133 -7.69 -10.92 -2.85
C VAL A 133 -6.23 -11.19 -2.48
N CYS A 134 -5.69 -10.48 -1.48
CA CYS A 134 -4.34 -10.64 -0.97
C CYS A 134 -4.30 -10.44 0.55
N GLU A 135 -3.40 -11.13 1.26
CA GLU A 135 -3.05 -10.84 2.66
C GLU A 135 -1.60 -11.18 2.95
N CYS A 136 -0.99 -10.48 3.90
CA CYS A 136 0.37 -10.73 4.39
C CYS A 136 0.60 -10.12 5.77
N GLN A 137 1.75 -10.44 6.36
CA GLN A 137 2.31 -9.74 7.51
C GLN A 137 3.59 -9.03 7.09
N PHE A 138 3.68 -7.73 7.38
CA PHE A 138 4.88 -6.95 7.13
C PHE A 138 5.68 -6.82 8.42
N THR A 139 7.01 -6.87 8.27
CA THR A 139 7.94 -6.22 9.20
C THR A 139 8.41 -4.95 8.52
N PHE A 140 8.31 -3.82 9.22
CA PHE A 140 8.76 -2.51 8.72
C PHE A 140 9.85 -1.92 9.61
N ILE A 141 10.70 -1.11 8.99
CA ILE A 141 11.81 -0.38 9.63
C ILE A 141 11.69 1.09 9.23
N ILE A 142 11.75 1.99 10.20
CA ILE A 142 11.71 3.44 10.02
C ILE A 142 13.15 3.94 10.03
N GLY A 143 13.61 4.45 8.90
CA GLY A 143 14.94 5.02 8.75
C GLY A 143 15.07 6.40 9.36
N GLN A 144 16.19 7.05 9.06
CA GLN A 144 16.40 8.46 9.43
C GLN A 144 15.71 9.40 8.43
N GLU A 145 15.80 10.70 8.69
CA GLU A 145 15.27 11.74 7.80
C GLU A 145 15.79 11.55 6.36
N THR A 146 14.89 11.73 5.41
CA THR A 146 15.25 11.76 3.99
C THR A 146 15.97 13.09 3.72
N ARG A 147 17.21 13.03 3.22
CA ARG A 147 18.00 14.22 2.86
C ARG A 147 17.34 15.06 1.78
#